data_AF-A0A7V1BWU4-F1
#
_entry.id   AF-A0A7V1BWU4-F1
#
_cell.length_a   1.000
_cell.length_b   1.000
_cell.length_c   1.000
_cell.angle_alpha   90.00
_cell.angle_beta   90.00
_cell.angle_gamma   90.00
#
_symmetry.space_group_name_H-M   'P 1'
#
loop_
_entity.id
_entity.type
_entity.pdbx_description
1 polymer ?
#
loop_
_entity_poly.entity_id
_entity_poly.type
_entity_poly.pdbx_seq_one_letter_code
_entity_poly.pdbx_strand_id
1 'polypeptide(L)'
;MAYSKWRLKKKGGEEIMATVFDSVDIKGMRTTHFSQLMTYLEEREKSGWYYGNKIQFEQRHTDLKKWIGQIIGRSIEEDVVIPQK
;
A
#
# COMPACT_ATOMS: atom_id res chain seq x y z
N MET A 1 -12.24 7.28 6.69
CA MET A 1 -12.35 6.62 5.38
C MET A 1 -12.76 7.69 4.40
N ALA A 2 -11.83 8.13 3.55
CA ALA A 2 -12.16 9.15 2.56
C ALA A 2 -12.45 8.49 1.21
N TYR A 3 -13.42 9.07 0.53
CA TYR A 3 -13.92 8.66 -0.76
C TYR A 3 -13.97 9.90 -1.62
N SER A 4 -13.39 9.82 -2.81
CA SER A 4 -13.37 10.93 -3.74
C SER A 4 -14.19 10.58 -4.98
N LYS A 5 -14.99 11.52 -5.49
CA LYS A 5 -15.70 11.34 -6.76
C LYS A 5 -14.76 11.69 -7.90
N TRP A 6 -14.44 10.70 -8.73
CA TRP A 6 -13.61 10.90 -9.92
C TRP A 6 -14.44 10.70 -11.18
N ARG A 7 -14.17 11.50 -12.20
CA ARG A 7 -14.63 11.25 -13.57
C ARG A 7 -13.65 10.30 -14.24
N LEU A 8 -14.12 9.14 -14.66
CA LEU A 8 -13.33 8.17 -15.40
C LEU A 8 -13.86 8.06 -16.83
N LYS A 9 -12.97 8.11 -17.81
CA LYS A 9 -13.29 7.86 -19.21
C LYS A 9 -13.06 6.38 -19.53
N LYS A 10 -14.11 5.67 -19.98
CA LYS A 10 -13.96 4.32 -20.52
C LYS A 10 -13.42 4.35 -21.95
N LYS A 11 -12.80 3.25 -22.38
CA LYS A 11 -12.52 2.99 -23.80
C LYS A 11 -13.87 2.89 -24.54
N GLY A 12 -14.24 3.96 -25.24
CA GLY A 12 -15.57 4.14 -25.84
C GLY A 12 -16.16 5.56 -25.64
N GLY A 13 -15.53 6.41 -24.83
CA GLY A 13 -15.95 7.82 -24.65
C GLY A 13 -17.03 8.05 -23.59
N GLU A 14 -17.56 6.99 -22.98
CA GLU A 14 -18.49 7.07 -21.87
C GLU A 14 -17.79 7.58 -20.59
N GLU A 15 -18.29 8.69 -20.04
CA GLU A 15 -17.86 9.21 -18.73
C GLU A 15 -18.68 8.55 -17.63
N ILE A 16 -18.00 7.90 -16.68
CA ILE A 16 -18.62 7.35 -15.49
C ILE A 16 -18.16 8.11 -14.24
N MET A 17 -19.11 8.32 -13.32
CA MET A 17 -18.82 8.81 -11.97
C MET A 17 -18.46 7.62 -11.11
N ALA A 18 -17.20 7.53 -10.68
CA ALA A 18 -16.74 6.48 -9.79
C ALA A 18 -16.34 7.07 -8.44
N THR A 19 -16.77 6.40 -7.38
CA THR A 19 -16.26 6.65 -6.03
C THR A 19 -14.92 5.92 -5.91
N VAL A 20 -13.85 6.68 -5.75
CA VAL A 20 -12.50 6.14 -5.58
C VAL A 20 -12.21 6.05 -4.09
N PHE A 21 -11.70 4.89 -3.71
CA PHE A 21 -11.15 4.65 -2.39
C PHE A 21 -9.71 5.17 -2.36
N ASP A 22 -9.51 6.31 -1.70
CA ASP A 22 -8.22 7.03 -1.73
C ASP A 22 -7.36 6.79 -0.48
N SER A 23 -7.98 6.45 0.65
CA SER A 23 -7.29 6.35 1.93
C SER A 23 -8.02 5.46 2.93
N VAL A 24 -7.23 4.73 3.71
CA VAL A 24 -7.70 3.94 4.85
C VAL A 24 -7.06 4.49 6.11
N ASP A 25 -7.87 4.53 7.16
CA ASP A 25 -7.35 4.80 8.50
C ASP A 25 -6.54 3.60 8.99
N ILE A 26 -5.34 3.84 9.51
CA ILE A 26 -4.45 2.82 10.05
C ILE A 26 -4.62 2.61 11.57
N LYS A 27 -5.67 3.19 12.17
CA LYS A 27 -6.05 3.02 13.59
C LYS A 27 -5.83 1.60 14.12
N GLY A 28 -5.12 1.50 15.24
CA GLY A 28 -4.80 0.23 15.89
C GLY A 28 -3.57 -0.50 15.33
N MET A 29 -3.00 -0.02 14.22
CA MET A 29 -1.70 -0.48 13.75
C MET A 29 -0.58 0.22 14.52
N ARG A 30 0.60 -0.40 14.55
CA ARG A 30 1.83 0.09 15.19
C ARG A 30 2.92 0.06 14.14
N THR A 31 3.98 0.84 14.31
CA THR A 31 5.17 0.78 13.45
C THR A 31 5.67 -0.66 13.32
N THR A 32 5.66 -1.44 14.41
CA THR A 32 6.03 -2.86 14.42
C THR A 32 5.23 -3.70 13.42
N HIS A 33 3.93 -3.46 13.24
CA HIS A 33 3.13 -4.22 12.28
C HIS A 33 3.61 -3.95 10.83
N PHE A 34 3.95 -2.70 10.52
CA PHE A 34 4.50 -2.34 9.21
C PHE A 34 5.93 -2.89 9.02
N SER A 35 6.75 -2.88 10.08
CA SER A 35 8.07 -3.52 10.07
C SER A 35 7.96 -5.02 9.80
N GLN A 36 7.01 -5.71 10.44
CA GLN A 36 6.75 -7.14 10.19
C GLN A 36 6.33 -7.39 8.73
N LEU A 37 5.45 -6.56 8.17
CA LEU A 37 5.07 -6.65 6.76
C LEU A 37 6.27 -6.45 5.82
N MET A 38 7.16 -5.51 6.11
CA MET A 38 8.40 -5.34 5.35
C MET A 38 9.26 -6.62 5.41
N THR A 39 9.42 -7.22 6.60
CA THR A 39 10.18 -8.47 6.76
C THR A 39 9.59 -9.61 5.92
N TYR A 40 8.27 -9.72 5.80
CA TYR A 40 7.65 -10.73 4.94
C TYR A 40 7.97 -10.53 3.46
N LEU A 41 8.02 -9.28 3.01
CA LEU A 41 8.43 -8.95 1.63
C LEU A 41 9.92 -9.24 1.42
N GLU A 42 10.79 -8.91 2.36
CA GLU A 42 12.22 -9.24 2.28
C GLU A 42 12.46 -10.75 2.28
N GLU A 43 11.68 -11.51 3.05
CA GLU A 43 11.77 -12.97 3.05
C GLU A 43 11.40 -13.57 1.69
N ARG A 44 10.41 -12.98 1.01
CA ARG A 44 10.11 -13.34 -0.37
C ARG A 44 11.30 -13.12 -1.30
N GLU A 45 12.09 -12.07 -1.11
CA GLU A 45 13.28 -11.80 -1.95
C GLU A 45 14.38 -12.83 -1.75
N LYS A 46 14.54 -13.32 -0.50
CA LYS A 46 15.52 -14.38 -0.17
C LYS A 46 15.08 -15.74 -0.71
N SER A 47 13.81 -16.08 -0.55
CA SER A 47 13.25 -17.37 -0.93
C SER A 47 12.98 -17.49 -2.43
N GLY A 48 12.88 -16.37 -3.16
CA GLY A 48 12.85 -16.34 -4.62
C GLY A 48 11.57 -16.87 -5.27
N TRP A 49 10.54 -17.20 -4.49
CA TRP A 49 9.27 -17.66 -5.02
C TRP A 49 8.38 -16.48 -5.45
N TYR A 50 7.45 -16.77 -6.36
CA TYR A 50 6.42 -15.84 -6.79
C TYR A 50 5.15 -16.62 -7.16
N TYR A 51 4.02 -15.93 -7.16
CA TYR A 51 2.74 -16.50 -7.58
C TYR A 51 2.21 -15.81 -8.83
N GLY A 52 1.80 -16.61 -9.83
CA GLY A 52 1.23 -16.13 -11.07
C GLY A 52 2.25 -15.48 -12.01
N ASN A 53 1.88 -14.38 -12.67
CA ASN A 53 2.76 -13.69 -13.61
C ASN A 53 3.92 -13.00 -12.89
N LYS A 54 5.16 -13.40 -13.22
CA LYS A 54 6.39 -12.89 -12.60
C LYS A 54 6.52 -11.36 -12.70
N ILE A 55 6.37 -10.78 -13.89
CA ILE A 55 6.59 -9.34 -14.10
C ILE A 55 5.62 -8.52 -13.25
N GLN A 56 4.34 -8.90 -13.27
CA GLN A 56 3.34 -8.23 -12.45
C GLN A 56 3.56 -8.45 -10.95
N PHE A 57 4.04 -9.63 -10.57
CA PHE A 57 4.41 -9.92 -9.19
C PHE A 57 5.53 -8.98 -8.72
N GLU A 58 6.63 -8.91 -9.46
CA GLU A 58 7.78 -8.05 -9.11
C GLU A 58 7.35 -6.59 -9.01
N GLN A 59 6.53 -6.11 -9.94
CA GLN A 59 6.00 -4.74 -9.90
C GLN A 59 5.20 -4.50 -8.61
N ARG A 60 4.22 -5.37 -8.29
CA ARG A 60 3.43 -5.25 -7.05
C ARG A 60 4.31 -5.33 -5.81
N HIS A 61 5.31 -6.21 -5.83
CA HIS A 61 6.27 -6.39 -4.74
C HIS A 61 7.06 -5.10 -4.48
N THR A 62 7.59 -4.47 -5.53
CA THR A 62 8.27 -3.17 -5.43
C THR A 62 7.34 -2.07 -4.92
N ASP A 63 6.12 -2.00 -5.46
CA ASP A 63 5.14 -0.98 -5.06
C ASP A 63 4.77 -1.10 -3.57
N LEU A 64 4.56 -2.33 -3.09
CA LEU A 64 4.28 -2.62 -1.67
C LEU A 64 5.46 -2.26 -0.75
N LYS A 65 6.70 -2.62 -1.13
CA LYS A 65 7.89 -2.24 -0.36
C LYS A 65 8.01 -0.73 -0.25
N LYS A 66 7.81 -0.01 -1.36
CA LYS A 66 7.86 1.46 -1.36
C LYS A 66 6.79 2.05 -0.43
N TRP A 67 5.57 1.55 -0.52
CA TRP A 67 4.46 2.02 0.31
C TRP A 67 4.72 1.79 1.81
N ILE A 68 5.13 0.58 2.20
CA ILE A 68 5.43 0.27 3.61
C ILE A 68 6.64 1.08 4.10
N GLY A 69 7.68 1.23 3.28
CA GLY A 69 8.85 2.03 3.60
C GLY A 69 8.51 3.50 3.87
N GLN A 70 7.58 4.08 3.11
CA GLN A 70 7.09 5.44 3.36
C GLN A 70 6.34 5.55 4.70
N ILE A 71 5.54 4.54 5.07
CA ILE A 71 4.83 4.53 6.35
C ILE A 71 5.83 4.44 7.51
N ILE A 72 6.81 3.52 7.43
CA ILE A 72 7.84 3.36 8.46
C ILE A 72 8.68 4.64 8.58
N GLY A 73 9.14 5.19 7.45
CA GLY A 73 9.95 6.41 7.42
C GLY A 73 9.23 7.59 8.10
N ARG A 74 7.96 7.84 7.75
CA ARG A 74 7.15 8.88 8.40
C ARG A 74 6.97 8.66 9.89
N SER A 75 6.81 7.41 10.33
CA SER A 75 6.66 7.10 11.76
C SER A 75 7.93 7.37 12.57
N ILE A 76 9.11 7.30 11.95
CA ILE A 76 10.41 7.52 12.61
C ILE A 76 10.83 8.99 12.54
N GLU A 77 10.65 9.64 11.38
CA GLU A 77 11.10 11.02 11.15
C GLU A 77 10.25 12.06 11.89
N GLU A 78 8.95 11.83 12.03
CA GLU A 78 8.02 12.84 12.57
C GLU A 78 7.71 12.63 14.06
N ASP A 79 8.35 11.66 14.74
CA ASP A 79 7.94 11.16 16.07
C ASP A 79 6.43 10.88 16.15
N VAL A 80 5.85 10.50 15.00
CA VAL A 80 4.41 10.31 14.83
C VAL A 80 4.02 9.01 15.48
N VAL A 81 3.43 9.13 16.66
CA VAL A 81 2.78 8.04 17.35
C VAL A 81 1.54 7.64 16.55
N ILE A 82 1.59 6.46 15.93
CA ILE A 82 0.38 5.87 15.35
C ILE A 82 -0.59 5.58 16.50
N PRO A 83 -1.75 6.25 16.55
CA PRO A 83 -2.62 6.17 17.71
C PRO A 83 -3.12 4.75 17.90
N GLN A 84 -2.82 4.22 19.08
CA GLN A 84 -3.43 3.01 19.59
C GLN A 84 -4.80 3.40 20.13
N LYS A 85 -5.80 2.56 19.86
CA LYS A 85 -7.17 2.78 20.32
C LYS A 85 -7.23 3.11 21.80
#